data_AF-A0A7K2ZSQ5-F1
#
_entry.id   AF-A0A7K2ZSQ5-F1
#
_cell.length_a   1.000
_cell.length_b   1.000
_cell.length_c   1.000
_cell.angle_alpha   90.00
_cell.angle_beta   90.00
_cell.angle_gamma   90.00
#
_symmetry.space_group_name_H-M   'P 1'
#
loop_
_entity.id
_entity.type
_entity.pdbx_description
1 polymer ?
#
loop_
_entity_poly.entity_id
_entity_poly.type
_entity_poly.pdbx_seq_one_letter_code
_entity_poly.pdbx_strand_id
1 'polypeptide(L)'
;LQSVAAHATAPAEQAVLTVGSVRAGERGNITPDTAELSLTVRAFTDSALDRLLAAATRVVRAQAAASGAPRDPELTVTARSPALLPDPALTAA
;
A
#
# COMPACT_ATOMS: atom_id res chain seq x y z
N LEU A 1 -1.24 8.49 -3.24
CA LEU A 1 -0.69 7.13 -3.01
C LEU A 1 0.60 6.88 -3.77
N GLN A 2 0.70 7.22 -5.06
CA GLN A 2 1.94 7.07 -5.85
C GLN A 2 3.18 7.74 -5.20
N SER A 3 2.99 8.87 -4.53
CA SER A 3 4.06 9.56 -3.79
C SER A 3 4.60 8.80 -2.58
N VAL A 4 3.87 7.81 -2.05
CA VAL A 4 4.30 7.05 -0.86
C VAL A 4 5.57 6.26 -1.14
N ALA A 5 5.60 5.52 -2.25
CA ALA A 5 6.80 4.75 -2.62
C ALA A 5 8.00 5.67 -2.84
N ALA A 6 7.80 6.85 -3.44
CA ALA A 6 8.88 7.79 -3.72
C ALA A 6 9.49 8.47 -2.48
N HIS A 7 8.74 8.60 -1.37
CA HIS A 7 9.18 9.36 -0.19
C HIS A 7 9.37 8.51 1.07
N ALA A 8 8.93 7.25 1.06
CA ALA A 8 9.01 6.36 2.23
C ALA A 8 10.18 5.37 2.18
N THR A 9 10.92 5.30 1.06
CA THR A 9 12.07 4.40 0.87
C THR A 9 13.31 5.17 0.47
N ALA A 10 14.48 4.70 0.87
CA ALA A 10 15.74 5.25 0.35
C ALA A 10 15.84 4.96 -1.16
N PRO A 11 16.53 5.80 -1.96
CA PRO A 11 16.70 5.55 -3.39
C PRO A 11 17.34 4.18 -3.72
N ALA A 12 18.13 3.64 -2.79
CA ALA A 12 18.76 2.33 -2.91
C ALA A 12 17.84 1.17 -2.47
N GLU A 13 16.72 1.45 -1.79
CA GLU A 13 15.77 0.44 -1.36
C GLU A 13 14.77 0.16 -2.48
N GLN A 14 14.81 -1.07 -2.99
CA GLN A 14 13.85 -1.51 -4.00
C GLN A 14 12.50 -1.80 -3.34
N ALA A 15 11.52 -0.97 -3.66
CA ALA A 15 10.20 -0.98 -3.07
C ALA A 15 9.15 -0.57 -4.10
N VAL A 16 8.02 -1.28 -4.10
CA VAL A 16 6.90 -1.04 -5.02
C VAL A 16 5.60 -1.03 -4.24
N LEU A 17 4.79 -0.01 -4.46
CA LEU A 17 3.40 0.05 -4.03
C LEU A 17 2.52 0.20 -5.27
N THR A 18 1.59 -0.73 -5.45
CA THR A 18 0.70 -0.77 -6.60
C THR A 18 -0.75 -0.75 -6.13
N VAL A 19 -1.58 0.04 -6.80
CA VAL A 19 -3.04 -0.06 -6.70
C VAL A 19 -3.49 -1.09 -7.74
N GLY A 20 -3.92 -2.26 -7.28
CA GLY A 20 -4.34 -3.37 -8.15
C GLY A 20 -5.79 -3.25 -8.61
N SER A 21 -6.65 -2.62 -7.81
CA SER A 21 -8.03 -2.32 -8.19
C SER A 21 -8.60 -1.14 -7.42
N VAL A 22 -9.54 -0.45 -8.06
CA VAL A 22 -10.40 0.58 -7.47
C VAL A 22 -11.83 0.24 -7.89
N ARG A 23 -12.74 0.06 -6.93
CA ARG A 23 -14.16 -0.14 -7.19
C ARG A 23 -14.95 0.91 -6.44
N ALA A 24 -15.75 1.71 -7.15
CA ALA A 24 -16.62 2.70 -6.56
C ALA A 24 -17.79 2.97 -7.50
N GLY A 25 -19.01 2.74 -7.00
CA GLY A 25 -20.24 2.99 -7.74
C GLY A 25 -20.50 2.06 -8.92
N GLU A 26 -21.75 2.07 -9.37
CA GLU A 26 -22.23 1.24 -10.48
C GLU A 26 -22.83 2.06 -11.62
N ARG A 27 -23.22 3.32 -11.35
CA ARG A 27 -23.88 4.22 -12.31
C ARG A 27 -23.20 5.58 -12.32
N GLY A 28 -22.97 6.13 -13.52
CA GLY A 28 -22.25 7.41 -13.70
C GLY A 28 -22.97 8.65 -13.19
N ASN A 29 -24.24 8.54 -12.79
CA ASN A 29 -25.05 9.64 -12.26
C ASN A 29 -25.42 9.47 -10.79
N ILE A 30 -24.85 8.48 -10.10
CA ILE A 30 -25.08 8.23 -8.67
C ILE A 30 -23.74 8.33 -7.94
N THR A 31 -23.65 9.23 -6.97
CA THR A 31 -22.51 9.27 -6.06
C THR A 31 -22.50 8.00 -5.22
N PRO A 32 -21.43 7.20 -5.25
CA PRO A 32 -21.35 5.98 -4.45
C PRO A 32 -21.26 6.27 -2.96
N ASP A 33 -21.82 5.36 -2.17
CA ASP A 33 -21.73 5.37 -0.71
C ASP A 33 -20.40 4.79 -0.20
N THR A 34 -19.74 3.97 -1.02
CA THR A 34 -18.54 3.23 -0.69
C THR A 34 -17.55 3.16 -1.86
N ALA A 35 -16.27 3.04 -1.52
CA ALA A 35 -15.19 2.79 -2.46
C ALA A 35 -14.20 1.79 -1.85
N GLU A 36 -13.82 0.78 -2.62
CA GLU A 36 -12.85 -0.24 -2.23
C GLU A 36 -11.58 -0.07 -3.06
N LEU A 37 -10.43 -0.09 -2.39
CA LEU A 37 -9.12 -0.08 -3.02
C LEU A 37 -8.34 -1.33 -2.60
N SER A 38 -7.76 -2.04 -3.56
CA SER A 38 -6.85 -3.16 -3.28
C SER A 38 -5.42 -2.76 -3.62
N LEU A 39 -4.54 -2.88 -2.63
CA LEU A 39 -3.15 -2.44 -2.70
C LEU A 39 -2.21 -3.63 -2.54
N THR A 40 -1.12 -3.63 -3.31
CA THR A 40 -0.02 -4.58 -3.16
C THR A 40 1.25 -3.83 -2.86
N VAL A 41 1.95 -4.21 -1.78
CA VAL A 41 3.26 -3.66 -1.42
C VAL A 41 4.30 -4.78 -1.51
N ARG A 42 5.43 -4.49 -2.16
CA ARG A 42 6.57 -5.40 -2.28
C ARG A 42 7.86 -4.65 -1.91
N ALA A 43 8.72 -5.30 -1.16
CA ALA A 43 10.04 -4.77 -0.78
C ALA A 43 11.02 -5.92 -0.53
N PHE A 44 12.33 -5.62 -0.58
CA PHE A 44 13.41 -6.59 -0.35
C PHE A 44 13.77 -6.80 1.13
N THR A 45 13.23 -5.97 2.02
CA THR A 45 13.39 -6.11 3.46
C THR A 45 12.06 -5.92 4.16
N ASP A 46 11.88 -6.61 5.29
CA ASP A 46 10.68 -6.45 6.11
C ASP A 46 10.54 -5.02 6.65
N SER A 47 11.67 -4.36 6.98
CA SER A 47 11.67 -2.98 7.45
C SER A 47 11.19 -1.98 6.39
N ALA A 48 11.49 -2.21 5.11
CA ALA A 48 10.95 -1.41 4.02
C ALA A 48 9.46 -1.70 3.79
N LEU A 49 9.06 -2.97 3.86
CA LEU A 49 7.66 -3.38 3.74
C LEU A 49 6.78 -2.72 4.81
N ASP A 50 7.22 -2.77 6.08
CA ASP A 50 6.49 -2.21 7.22
C ASP A 50 6.38 -0.68 7.12
N ARG A 51 7.46 0.00 6.73
CA ARG A 51 7.44 1.46 6.53
C ARG A 51 6.47 1.89 5.43
N LEU A 52 6.46 1.17 4.31
CA LEU A 52 5.55 1.45 3.20
C LEU A 52 4.10 1.20 3.59
N LEU A 53 3.82 0.10 4.28
CA LEU A 53 2.47 -0.21 4.76
C LEU A 53 1.99 0.89 5.73
N ALA A 54 2.82 1.28 6.70
CA ALA A 54 2.47 2.35 7.63
C ALA A 54 2.25 3.70 6.93
N ALA A 55 3.08 4.04 5.96
CA ALA A 55 2.93 5.27 5.17
C ALA A 55 1.66 5.24 4.31
N ALA A 56 1.35 4.10 3.68
CA ALA A 56 0.13 3.92 2.90
C ALA A 56 -1.12 4.06 3.78
N THR A 57 -1.16 3.37 4.93
CA THR A 57 -2.25 3.48 5.91
C THR A 57 -2.47 4.91 6.36
N ARG A 58 -1.39 5.64 6.69
CA ARG A 58 -1.48 7.05 7.08
C ARG A 58 -2.09 7.90 5.97
N VAL A 59 -1.63 7.73 4.72
CA VAL A 59 -2.16 8.49 3.59
C VAL A 59 -3.63 8.16 3.35
N VAL A 60 -4.04 6.89 3.38
CA VAL A 60 -5.45 6.50 3.20
C VAL A 60 -6.34 7.15 4.24
N ARG A 61 -5.95 7.13 5.52
CA ARG A 61 -6.70 7.79 6.60
C ARG A 61 -6.77 9.31 6.42
N ALA A 62 -5.65 9.95 6.06
CA ALA A 62 -5.60 11.38 5.83
C ALA A 62 -6.49 11.80 4.64
N GLN A 63 -6.53 11.00 3.57
CA GLN A 63 -7.41 11.26 2.43
C GLN A 63 -8.88 11.10 2.82
N ALA A 64 -9.25 10.03 3.55
CA ALA A 64 -10.62 9.84 4.03
C ALA A 64 -11.10 11.04 4.88
N ALA A 65 -10.26 11.50 5.81
CA ALA A 65 -10.55 12.69 6.61
C ALA A 65 -10.67 13.96 5.77
N ALA A 66 -9.73 14.20 4.84
CA ALA A 66 -9.75 15.38 3.96
C ALA A 66 -10.97 15.39 3.01
N SER A 67 -11.46 14.22 2.62
CA SER A 67 -12.67 14.07 1.79
C SER A 67 -13.97 14.13 2.59
N GLY A 68 -13.92 14.28 3.92
CA GLY A 68 -15.11 14.31 4.77
C GLY A 68 -15.84 12.96 4.83
N ALA A 69 -15.11 11.85 4.71
CA ALA A 69 -15.70 10.53 4.83
C ALA A 69 -16.39 10.40 6.21
N PRO A 70 -17.64 9.91 6.27
CA PRO A 70 -18.41 9.84 7.52
C PRO A 70 -17.84 8.81 8.51
N ARG A 71 -16.97 7.92 8.03
CA ARG A 71 -16.35 6.84 8.80
C ARG A 71 -14.89 6.70 8.39
N ASP A 72 -14.07 6.25 9.33
CA ASP A 72 -12.70 5.86 9.04
C ASP A 72 -12.65 4.70 8.02
N PRO A 73 -11.62 4.67 7.15
CA PRO A 73 -11.47 3.60 6.18
C PRO A 73 -11.14 2.27 6.88
N GLU A 74 -11.84 1.21 6.48
CA GLU A 74 -11.53 -0.15 6.90
C GLU A 74 -10.29 -0.65 6.15
N LEU A 75 -9.35 -1.26 6.89
CA LEU A 75 -8.07 -1.71 6.36
C LEU A 75 -7.86 -3.18 6.74
N THR A 76 -7.86 -4.05 5.73
CA THR A 76 -7.72 -5.49 5.91
C THR A 76 -6.48 -5.99 5.18
N VAL A 77 -5.59 -6.68 5.90
CA VAL A 77 -4.44 -7.36 5.29
C VAL A 77 -4.91 -8.73 4.80
N THR A 78 -4.98 -8.90 3.49
CA THR A 78 -5.48 -10.13 2.86
C THR A 78 -4.40 -11.20 2.71
N ALA A 79 -3.14 -10.80 2.54
CA ALA A 79 -1.99 -11.69 2.46
C ALA A 79 -0.71 -10.97 2.90
N ARG A 80 0.20 -11.70 3.54
CA ARG A 80 1.54 -11.22 3.89
C ARG A 80 2.57 -12.35 3.78
N SER A 81 3.70 -12.05 3.17
CA SER A 81 4.88 -12.91 3.12
C SER A 81 6.11 -12.12 3.58
N PRO A 82 7.06 -12.73 4.30
CA PRO A 82 8.32 -12.06 4.63
C PRO A 82 9.18 -11.83 3.39
N ALA A 83 10.16 -10.94 3.50
CA ALA A 83 11.19 -10.79 2.49
C ALA A 83 12.03 -12.08 2.39
N LEU A 84 12.20 -12.59 1.17
CA LEU A 84 13.01 -13.77 0.91
C LEU A 84 14.48 -13.36 0.83
N LEU A 85 15.28 -13.85 1.78
CA LEU A 85 16.73 -13.66 1.80
C LEU A 85 17.41 -14.91 1.22
N PRO A 86 18.19 -14.79 0.14
CA PRO A 86 19.00 -15.89 -0.38
C PRO A 86 20.03 -16.37 0.66
N ASP A 87 20.37 -17.65 0.62
CA ASP A 87 21.45 -18.21 1.43
C ASP A 87 22.79 -17.58 0.99
N PRO A 88 23.50 -16.86 1.88
CA PRO A 88 24.75 -16.19 1.55
C PRO A 88 25.81 -17.14 1.01
N ALA A 89 25.87 -18.38 1.52
CA ALA A 89 26.86 -19.37 1.13
C ALA A 89 26.59 -19.92 -0.29
N LEU A 90 25.33 -19.98 -0.71
CA LEU A 90 24.95 -20.41 -2.06
C LEU A 90 25.04 -19.28 -3.10
N THR A 91 25.09 -18.02 -2.65
CA THR A 91 25.17 -16.84 -3.52
C THR A 91 26.56 -16.18 -3.56
N ALA A 92 27.53 -16.70 -2.81
CA ALA A 92 28.92 -16.24 -2.90
C ALA A 92 29.56 -16.76 -4.20
N ALA A 93 30.08 -15.84 -5.02
CA ALA A 93 30.78 -16.14 -6.28
C ALA A 93 32.21 -16.64 -6.06
#